data_AF-A0A936I805-F1
#
_entry.id   AF-A0A936I805-F1
#
_cell.length_a   1.000
_cell.length_b   1.000
_cell.length_c   1.000
_cell.angle_alpha   90.00
_cell.angle_beta   90.00
_cell.angle_gamma   90.00
#
_symmetry.space_group_name_H-M   'P 1'
#
loop_
_entity.id
_entity.type
_entity.pdbx_description
1 polymer ?
#
loop_
_entity_poly.entity_id
_entity_poly.type
_entity_poly.pdbx_seq_one_letter_code
_entity_poly.pdbx_strand_id
1 'polypeptide(L)'
;MAYFKSFSWFTAQIIVVIVISAFATILMAYMLKEIQHKIKFLPIIILIVLIYAVSKELYLPGLIFVLILGLFLGNLDEIKHLNWIKQFHPEILNREVHKFKDLITEFTFLIRSIFFLMFGFQIQTHELLNMNSMVLAFIIIFIIYVSRYYFLTLLKISVQPLFYFAPRGLISILLFLSIPTSNLLPVLNKALVTQIIIISCLMMMYGMMSYKPQIEIQS
;
A
#
# COMPACT_ATOMS: atom_id res chain seq x y z
N MET A 1 -14.24 3.46 29.31
CA MET A 1 -12.86 3.11 29.72
C MET A 1 -12.16 2.12 28.78
N ALA A 2 -12.86 1.12 28.21
CA ALA A 2 -12.28 0.14 27.27
C ALA A 2 -11.67 0.76 25.99
N TYR A 3 -12.33 1.75 25.37
CA TYR A 3 -11.85 2.40 24.15
C TYR A 3 -10.48 3.09 24.32
N PHE A 4 -10.23 3.72 25.47
CA PHE A 4 -8.97 4.39 25.75
C PHE A 4 -7.81 3.38 25.89
N LYS A 5 -8.09 2.21 26.49
CA LYS A 5 -7.11 1.12 26.60
C LYS A 5 -6.75 0.53 25.24
N SER A 6 -7.74 0.29 24.37
CA SER A 6 -7.50 -0.20 23.01
C SER A 6 -6.73 0.80 22.15
N PHE A 7 -7.07 2.09 22.26
CA PHE A 7 -6.36 3.16 21.56
C PHE A 7 -4.90 3.26 22.03
N SER A 8 -4.66 3.28 23.35
CA SER A 8 -3.31 3.31 23.92
C SER A 8 -2.48 2.09 23.51
N TRP A 9 -3.10 0.91 23.44
CA TRP A 9 -2.42 -0.32 23.00
C TRP A 9 -2.00 -0.24 21.53
N PHE A 10 -2.89 0.24 20.65
CA PHE A 10 -2.56 0.45 19.23
C PHE A 10 -1.45 1.49 19.04
N THR A 11 -1.47 2.61 19.77
CA THR A 11 -0.38 3.59 19.73
C THR A 11 0.95 2.99 20.18
N ALA A 12 0.95 2.18 21.25
CA ALA A 12 2.15 1.47 21.69
C ALA A 12 2.69 0.52 20.61
N GLN A 13 1.81 -0.20 19.91
CA GLN A 13 2.22 -1.05 18.78
C GLN A 13 2.89 -0.25 17.66
N ILE A 14 2.37 0.92 17.30
CA ILE A 14 2.98 1.78 16.27
C ILE A 14 4.40 2.19 16.70
N ILE A 15 4.58 2.61 17.95
CA ILE A 15 5.90 3.00 18.47
C ILE A 15 6.87 1.81 18.40
N VAL A 16 6.43 0.63 18.84
CA VAL A 16 7.24 -0.60 18.76
C VAL A 16 7.63 -0.92 17.32
N VAL A 17 6.69 -0.82 16.37
CA VAL A 17 6.97 -1.03 14.94
C VAL A 17 8.03 -0.05 14.44
N ILE A 18 7.92 1.25 14.76
CA ILE A 18 8.91 2.26 14.36
C ILE A 18 10.31 1.89 14.88
N VAL A 19 10.43 1.51 16.15
CA VAL A 19 11.71 1.14 16.77
C VAL A 19 12.31 -0.11 16.12
N ILE A 20 11.51 -1.16 15.92
CA ILE A 20 11.97 -2.40 15.27
C ILE A 20 12.36 -2.12 13.80
N SER A 21 11.59 -1.31 13.08
CA SER A 21 11.91 -0.94 11.68
C SER A 21 13.23 -0.19 11.59
N ALA A 22 13.49 0.75 12.51
CA ALA A 22 14.77 1.46 12.56
C ALA A 22 15.94 0.49 12.82
N PHE A 23 15.80 -0.43 13.78
CA PHE A 23 16.80 -1.46 14.04
C PHE A 23 17.04 -2.38 12.82
N ALA A 24 15.96 -2.80 12.15
CA ALA A 24 16.02 -3.61 10.94
C ALA A 24 16.74 -2.90 9.78
N THR A 25 16.55 -1.59 9.61
CA THR A 25 17.30 -0.80 8.62
C THR A 25 18.80 -0.81 8.92
N ILE A 26 19.20 -0.71 10.19
CA ILE A 26 20.61 -0.81 10.60
C ILE A 26 21.16 -2.21 10.32
N LEU A 27 20.40 -3.25 10.69
CA LEU A 27 20.75 -4.65 10.41
C LEU A 27 20.95 -4.88 8.90
N MET A 28 20.09 -4.32 8.07
CA MET A 28 20.24 -4.40 6.61
C MET A 28 21.52 -3.71 6.13
N ALA A 29 21.77 -2.49 6.59
CA ALA A 29 22.98 -1.74 6.21
C ALA A 29 24.25 -2.52 6.58
N TYR A 30 24.25 -3.19 7.75
CA TYR A 30 25.31 -4.08 8.17
C TYR A 30 25.45 -5.31 7.25
N MET A 31 24.36 -6.02 6.94
CA MET A 31 24.40 -7.17 6.04
C MET A 31 24.89 -6.79 4.63
N LEU A 32 24.50 -5.64 4.10
CA LEU A 32 24.90 -5.22 2.75
C LEU A 32 26.40 -4.90 2.65
N LYS A 33 27.02 -4.47 3.75
CA LYS A 33 28.46 -4.19 3.82
C LYS A 33 29.29 -5.47 3.65
N GLU A 34 28.87 -6.57 4.24
CA GLU A 34 29.64 -7.82 4.26
C GLU A 34 29.54 -8.59 2.93
N ILE A 35 28.50 -8.34 2.13
CA ILE A 35 28.23 -9.09 0.91
C ILE A 35 29.05 -8.53 -0.28
N GLN A 36 30.05 -9.30 -0.71
CA GLN A 36 30.91 -8.98 -1.87
C GLN A 36 30.36 -9.48 -3.23
N HIS A 37 29.20 -10.15 -3.26
CA HIS A 37 28.62 -10.72 -4.49
C HIS A 37 27.93 -9.70 -5.42
N LYS A 38 27.78 -10.08 -6.69
CA LYS A 38 27.25 -9.27 -7.81
C LYS A 38 25.75 -8.94 -7.71
N ILE A 39 24.97 -9.67 -6.90
CA ILE A 39 23.51 -9.53 -6.74
C ILE A 39 23.21 -9.21 -5.26
N LYS A 40 23.10 -7.93 -4.91
CA LYS A 40 22.99 -7.50 -3.50
C LYS A 40 21.57 -7.13 -3.04
N PHE A 41 20.60 -7.04 -3.95
CA PHE A 41 19.20 -6.74 -3.63
C PHE A 41 18.37 -7.95 -3.14
N LEU A 42 18.80 -9.18 -3.45
CA LEU A 42 18.11 -10.38 -2.97
C LEU A 42 18.13 -10.52 -1.43
N PRO A 43 19.26 -10.30 -0.73
CA PRO A 43 19.29 -10.20 0.73
C PRO A 43 18.29 -9.19 1.31
N ILE A 44 18.10 -8.05 0.64
CA ILE A 44 17.13 -7.02 1.03
C ILE A 44 15.71 -7.62 1.03
N ILE A 45 15.32 -8.30 -0.05
CA ILE A 45 14.02 -8.98 -0.16
C ILE A 45 13.85 -10.02 0.95
N ILE A 46 14.85 -10.89 1.13
CA ILE A 46 14.80 -11.97 2.13
C ILE A 46 14.62 -11.38 3.53
N LEU A 47 15.37 -10.33 3.87
CA LEU A 47 15.27 -9.66 5.16
C LEU A 47 13.90 -9.02 5.36
N ILE A 48 13.35 -8.34 4.35
CA ILE A 48 12.00 -7.76 4.41
C ILE A 48 10.95 -8.83 4.67
N VAL A 49 11.02 -9.96 3.95
CA VAL A 49 10.08 -11.08 4.10
C VAL A 49 10.23 -11.73 5.48
N LEU A 50 11.46 -11.94 5.95
CA LEU A 50 11.75 -12.50 7.27
C LEU A 50 11.16 -11.62 8.37
N ILE A 51 11.42 -10.32 8.34
CA ILE A 51 10.93 -9.43 9.41
C ILE A 51 9.42 -9.27 9.33
N TYR A 52 8.83 -9.26 8.12
CA TYR A 52 7.38 -9.30 7.97
C TYR A 52 6.78 -10.56 8.63
N ALA A 53 7.38 -11.73 8.40
CA ALA A 53 6.93 -12.98 9.02
C ALA A 53 7.02 -12.94 10.54
N VAL A 54 8.16 -12.48 11.09
CA VAL A 54 8.35 -12.30 12.55
C VAL A 54 7.34 -11.28 13.11
N SER A 55 7.11 -10.17 12.41
CA SER A 55 6.17 -9.14 12.84
C SER A 55 4.74 -9.67 12.91
N LYS A 56 4.37 -10.55 11.97
CA LYS A 56 3.05 -11.18 11.95
C LYS A 56 2.84 -12.12 13.15
N GLU A 57 3.84 -12.90 13.54
CA GLU A 57 3.80 -13.74 14.75
C GLU A 57 3.72 -12.90 16.04
N LEU A 58 4.30 -11.70 16.05
CA LEU A 58 4.20 -10.75 17.16
C LEU A 58 2.86 -9.98 17.20
N TYR A 59 1.89 -10.32 16.34
CA TYR A 59 0.61 -9.62 16.19
C TYR A 59 0.75 -8.12 15.88
N LEU A 60 1.89 -7.72 15.33
CA LEU A 60 2.14 -6.35 14.91
C LEU A 60 1.55 -6.13 13.51
N PRO A 61 1.12 -4.91 13.17
CA PRO A 61 0.67 -4.58 11.82
C PRO A 61 1.82 -4.71 10.80
N GLY A 62 2.05 -5.91 10.27
CA GLY A 62 3.19 -6.21 9.39
C GLY A 62 3.24 -5.35 8.12
N LEU A 63 2.09 -4.91 7.61
CA LEU A 63 2.00 -3.95 6.49
C LEU A 63 2.60 -2.58 6.86
N ILE A 64 2.31 -2.08 8.06
CA ILE A 64 2.87 -0.81 8.57
C ILE A 64 4.38 -0.96 8.75
N PHE A 65 4.83 -2.11 9.25
CA PHE A 65 6.24 -2.42 9.39
C PHE A 65 6.98 -2.32 8.03
N VAL A 66 6.48 -3.03 7.00
CA VAL A 66 7.09 -3.02 5.66
C VAL A 66 7.08 -1.62 5.05
N LEU A 67 6.01 -0.85 5.27
CA LEU A 67 5.91 0.54 4.84
C LEU A 67 7.00 1.42 5.46
N ILE A 68 7.14 1.38 6.79
CA ILE A 68 8.10 2.22 7.53
C ILE A 68 9.53 1.81 7.17
N LEU A 69 9.81 0.51 7.10
CA LEU A 69 11.09 0.00 6.63
C LEU A 69 11.39 0.51 5.21
N GLY A 70 10.44 0.38 4.28
CA GLY A 70 10.59 0.88 2.91
C GLY A 70 10.84 2.38 2.84
N LEU A 71 10.21 3.16 3.71
CA LEU A 71 10.46 4.60 3.85
C LEU A 71 11.89 4.88 4.33
N PHE A 72 12.36 4.19 5.36
CA PHE A 72 13.74 4.32 5.82
C PHE A 72 14.75 3.94 4.73
N LEU A 73 14.47 2.89 3.94
CA LEU A 73 15.32 2.47 2.82
C LEU A 73 15.33 3.49 1.68
N GLY A 74 14.16 3.99 1.29
CA GLY A 74 14.03 4.99 0.24
C GLY A 74 14.70 6.32 0.59
N ASN A 75 14.86 6.61 1.88
CA ASN A 75 15.49 7.83 2.39
C ASN A 75 16.91 7.61 2.94
N LEU A 76 17.59 6.50 2.62
CA LEU A 76 18.96 6.21 3.08
C LEU A 76 19.97 7.31 2.72
N ASP A 77 19.73 8.06 1.65
CA ASP A 77 20.55 9.20 1.23
C ASP A 77 20.61 10.32 2.27
N GLU A 78 19.50 10.60 2.95
CA GLU A 78 19.43 11.61 4.00
C GLU A 78 20.17 11.15 5.28
N ILE A 79 20.21 9.83 5.49
CA ILE A 79 20.84 9.19 6.64
C ILE A 79 22.39 9.20 6.51
N LYS A 80 22.94 9.50 5.31
CA LYS A 80 24.39 9.59 5.04
C LYS A 80 25.15 10.62 5.88
N HIS A 81 24.46 11.65 6.39
CA HIS A 81 25.08 12.69 7.21
C HIS A 81 25.43 12.26 8.64
N LEU A 82 24.88 11.14 9.13
CA LEU A 82 25.30 10.57 10.41
C LEU A 82 26.69 9.94 10.26
N ASN A 83 27.65 10.41 11.08
CA ASN A 83 29.07 10.01 11.02
C ASN A 83 29.30 8.48 11.04
N TRP A 84 28.35 7.70 11.53
CA TRP A 84 28.42 6.23 11.61
C TRP A 84 28.19 5.54 10.25
N ILE A 85 27.59 6.22 9.26
CA ILE A 85 27.27 5.66 7.93
C ILE A 85 28.38 5.89 6.89
N LYS A 86 29.32 6.81 7.16
CA LYS A 86 30.52 7.00 6.31
C LYS A 86 31.37 5.72 6.18
N GLN A 87 31.30 4.81 7.15
CA GLN A 87 32.03 3.53 7.13
C GLN A 87 31.33 2.43 6.28
N PHE A 88 30.16 2.73 5.68
CA PHE A 88 29.30 1.76 4.98
C PHE A 88 29.24 1.94 3.45
N HIS A 89 30.17 2.69 2.83
CA HIS A 89 30.19 2.95 1.37
C HIS A 89 28.82 3.38 0.81
N PRO A 90 28.35 4.59 1.18
CA PRO A 90 27.00 5.08 0.91
C PRO A 90 26.57 5.05 -0.57
N GLU A 91 27.52 5.05 -1.51
CA GLU A 91 27.27 4.98 -2.96
C GLU A 91 26.83 3.57 -3.42
N ILE A 92 27.40 2.51 -2.84
CA ILE A 92 27.06 1.12 -3.17
C ILE A 92 25.68 0.78 -2.60
N LEU A 93 25.41 1.21 -1.36
CA LEU A 93 24.11 1.04 -0.71
C LEU A 93 23.00 1.73 -1.52
N ASN A 94 23.21 2.98 -1.95
CA ASN A 94 22.19 3.70 -2.71
C ASN A 94 21.90 3.04 -4.06
N ARG A 95 22.95 2.62 -4.79
CA ARG A 95 22.78 1.96 -6.10
C ARG A 95 21.98 0.66 -6.01
N GLU A 96 22.23 -0.14 -4.97
CA GLU A 96 21.53 -1.42 -4.80
C GLU A 96 20.09 -1.22 -4.31
N VAL A 97 19.83 -0.19 -3.50
CA VAL A 97 18.46 0.20 -3.09
C VAL A 97 17.66 0.74 -4.28
N HIS A 98 18.27 1.51 -5.17
CA HIS A 98 17.63 1.95 -6.41
C HIS A 98 17.23 0.77 -7.30
N LYS A 99 18.16 -0.17 -7.55
CA LYS A 99 17.83 -1.39 -8.32
C LYS A 99 16.74 -2.22 -7.66
N PHE A 100 16.76 -2.32 -6.33
CA PHE A 100 15.70 -2.97 -5.58
C PHE A 100 14.35 -2.28 -5.79
N LYS A 101 14.32 -0.93 -5.76
CA LYS A 101 13.10 -0.15 -6.00
C LYS A 101 12.54 -0.36 -7.41
N ASP A 102 13.39 -0.40 -8.43
CA ASP A 102 12.97 -0.68 -9.80
C ASP A 102 12.33 -2.07 -9.90
N LEU A 103 12.98 -3.09 -9.32
CA LEU A 103 12.45 -4.44 -9.25
C LEU A 103 11.10 -4.50 -8.52
N ILE A 104 10.98 -3.87 -7.35
CA ILE A 104 9.72 -3.81 -6.60
C ILE A 104 8.62 -3.10 -7.38
N THR A 105 8.96 -2.10 -8.20
CA THR A 105 8.00 -1.40 -9.06
C THR A 105 7.43 -2.35 -10.12
N GLU A 106 8.31 -3.11 -10.80
CA GLU A 106 7.90 -4.14 -11.77
C GLU A 106 7.07 -5.25 -11.11
N PHE A 107 7.51 -5.77 -9.96
CA PHE A 107 6.77 -6.78 -9.21
C PHE A 107 5.41 -6.28 -8.73
N THR A 108 5.33 -5.02 -8.26
CA THR A 108 4.04 -4.42 -7.84
C THR A 108 3.08 -4.33 -9.01
N PHE A 109 3.57 -3.98 -10.20
CA PHE A 109 2.77 -3.97 -11.43
C PHE A 109 2.29 -5.38 -11.80
N LEU A 110 3.18 -6.38 -11.73
CA LEU A 110 2.86 -7.78 -11.99
C LEU A 110 1.77 -8.31 -11.03
N ILE A 111 1.99 -8.16 -9.72
CA ILE A 111 1.05 -8.60 -8.68
C ILE A 111 -0.30 -7.90 -8.84
N ARG A 112 -0.31 -6.60 -9.15
CA ARG A 112 -1.54 -5.85 -9.43
C ARG A 112 -2.31 -6.45 -10.61
N SER A 113 -1.61 -6.75 -11.70
CA SER A 113 -2.22 -7.30 -12.93
C SER A 113 -2.81 -8.69 -12.71
N ILE A 114 -2.03 -9.59 -12.08
CA ILE A 114 -2.48 -10.95 -11.74
C ILE A 114 -3.67 -10.89 -10.77
N PHE A 115 -3.60 -10.01 -9.77
CA PHE A 115 -4.67 -9.85 -8.79
C PHE A 115 -5.99 -9.43 -9.44
N PHE A 116 -5.97 -8.42 -10.31
CA PHE A 116 -7.19 -7.98 -11.01
C PHE A 116 -7.71 -9.03 -11.98
N LEU A 117 -6.82 -9.78 -12.63
CA LEU A 117 -7.20 -10.90 -13.48
C LEU A 117 -7.90 -11.98 -12.65
N MET A 118 -7.30 -12.43 -11.55
CA MET A 118 -7.89 -13.43 -10.63
C MET A 118 -9.22 -12.94 -10.04
N PHE A 119 -9.28 -11.68 -9.62
CA PHE A 119 -10.51 -11.05 -9.16
C PHE A 119 -11.57 -11.10 -10.27
N GLY A 120 -11.23 -10.75 -11.50
CA GLY A 120 -12.12 -10.86 -12.67
C GLY A 120 -12.68 -12.27 -12.88
N PHE A 121 -11.86 -13.31 -12.73
CA PHE A 121 -12.31 -14.71 -12.83
C PHE A 121 -13.26 -15.13 -11.70
N GLN A 122 -13.14 -14.53 -10.52
CA GLN A 122 -13.99 -14.85 -9.37
C GLN A 122 -15.43 -14.30 -9.52
N ILE A 123 -15.64 -13.34 -10.41
CA ILE A 123 -16.91 -12.60 -10.52
C ILE A 123 -17.98 -13.46 -11.19
N GLN A 124 -19.11 -13.63 -10.50
CA GLN A 124 -20.29 -14.29 -11.06
C GLN A 124 -21.24 -13.25 -11.69
N THR A 125 -21.76 -13.56 -12.89
CA THR A 125 -22.65 -12.64 -13.64
C THR A 125 -23.92 -12.27 -12.88
N HIS A 126 -24.49 -13.21 -12.13
CA HIS A 126 -25.65 -12.99 -11.26
C HIS A 126 -25.35 -11.97 -10.14
N GLU A 127 -24.13 -11.97 -9.58
CA GLU A 127 -23.75 -11.02 -8.53
C GLU A 127 -23.64 -9.59 -9.07
N LEU A 128 -23.25 -9.44 -10.34
CA LEU A 128 -23.15 -8.13 -11.00
C LEU A 128 -24.52 -7.51 -11.29
N LEU A 129 -25.47 -8.33 -11.74
CA LEU A 129 -26.78 -7.87 -12.19
C LEU A 129 -27.81 -7.79 -11.06
N ASN A 130 -27.40 -7.98 -9.80
CA ASN A 130 -28.30 -7.82 -8.67
C ASN A 130 -28.68 -6.34 -8.48
N MET A 131 -29.91 -6.01 -8.90
CA MET A 131 -30.44 -4.64 -8.91
C MET A 131 -30.56 -4.02 -7.50
N ASN A 132 -30.85 -4.85 -6.49
CA ASN A 132 -30.98 -4.40 -5.10
C ASN A 132 -29.63 -3.91 -4.56
N SER A 133 -28.57 -4.68 -4.78
CA SER A 133 -27.20 -4.30 -4.40
C SER A 133 -26.68 -3.11 -5.22
N MET A 134 -27.10 -2.99 -6.49
CA MET A 134 -26.61 -1.97 -7.40
C MET A 134 -26.96 -0.55 -6.94
N VAL A 135 -28.19 -0.32 -6.49
CA VAL A 135 -28.61 0.98 -5.95
C VAL A 135 -27.76 1.37 -4.74
N LEU A 136 -27.56 0.42 -3.81
CA LEU A 136 -26.75 0.64 -2.62
C LEU A 136 -25.27 0.91 -2.99
N ALA A 137 -24.73 0.21 -3.99
CA ALA A 137 -23.37 0.44 -4.49
C ALA A 137 -23.19 1.87 -5.00
N PHE A 138 -24.14 2.38 -5.79
CA PHE A 138 -24.11 3.75 -6.28
C PHE A 138 -24.14 4.79 -5.15
N ILE A 139 -24.98 4.58 -4.14
CA ILE A 139 -25.05 5.46 -2.97
C ILE A 139 -23.71 5.50 -2.22
N ILE A 140 -23.11 4.33 -1.97
CA ILE A 140 -21.80 4.24 -1.27
C ILE A 140 -20.71 4.93 -2.08
N ILE A 141 -20.66 4.70 -3.39
CA ILE A 141 -19.69 5.35 -4.28
C ILE A 141 -19.88 6.85 -4.28
N PHE A 142 -21.12 7.32 -4.37
CA PHE A 142 -21.44 8.73 -4.30
C PHE A 142 -20.91 9.36 -3.00
N ILE A 143 -21.15 8.73 -1.85
CA ILE A 143 -20.63 9.18 -0.55
C ILE A 143 -19.08 9.21 -0.55
N ILE A 144 -18.42 8.19 -1.10
CA ILE A 144 -16.95 8.12 -1.18
C ILE A 144 -16.40 9.29 -2.01
N TYR A 145 -17.00 9.59 -3.17
CA TYR A 145 -16.52 10.69 -4.01
C TYR A 145 -16.86 12.06 -3.42
N VAL A 146 -18.04 12.24 -2.82
CA VAL A 146 -18.43 13.49 -2.14
C VAL A 146 -17.52 13.77 -0.95
N SER A 147 -17.28 12.78 -0.09
CA SER A 147 -16.37 12.92 1.05
C SER A 147 -14.95 13.25 0.60
N ARG A 148 -14.48 12.64 -0.49
CA ARG A 148 -13.18 12.95 -1.09
C ARG A 148 -13.10 14.37 -1.65
N TYR A 149 -14.14 14.84 -2.34
CA TYR A 149 -14.21 16.22 -2.83
C TYR A 149 -14.10 17.22 -1.68
N TYR A 150 -14.84 16.99 -0.60
CA TYR A 150 -14.81 17.84 0.59
C TYR A 150 -13.42 17.84 1.24
N PHE A 151 -12.81 16.66 1.41
CA PHE A 151 -11.47 16.53 2.00
C PHE A 151 -10.38 17.24 1.17
N LEU A 152 -10.41 17.09 -0.15
CA LEU A 152 -9.46 17.77 -1.05
C LEU A 152 -9.63 19.29 -1.02
N THR A 153 -10.89 19.75 -1.00
CA THR A 153 -11.20 21.19 -0.92
C THR A 153 -10.76 21.78 0.43
N LEU A 154 -10.95 21.04 1.52
CA LEU A 154 -10.51 21.46 2.86
C LEU A 154 -8.98 21.58 2.94
N LEU A 155 -8.25 20.66 2.30
CA LEU A 155 -6.78 20.69 2.24
C LEU A 155 -6.21 21.66 1.19
N LYS A 156 -7.07 22.34 0.40
CA LYS A 156 -6.69 23.25 -0.70
C LYS A 156 -5.74 22.62 -1.72
N ILE A 157 -5.83 21.30 -1.93
CA ILE A 157 -5.06 20.58 -2.94
C ILE A 157 -5.82 20.67 -4.27
N SER A 158 -5.12 20.72 -5.39
CA SER A 158 -5.75 20.70 -6.72
C SER A 158 -6.68 19.48 -6.85
N VAL A 159 -7.99 19.76 -7.00
CA VAL A 159 -9.03 18.74 -7.05
C VAL A 159 -8.83 17.83 -8.27
N GLN A 160 -8.34 18.38 -9.37
CA GLN A 160 -7.90 17.62 -10.53
C GLN A 160 -6.37 17.52 -10.54
N PRO A 161 -5.78 16.33 -10.75
CA PRO A 161 -6.41 15.05 -11.11
C PRO A 161 -6.79 14.15 -9.92
N LEU A 162 -6.46 14.55 -8.69
CA LEU A 162 -6.49 13.70 -7.50
C LEU A 162 -7.89 13.17 -7.12
N PHE A 163 -8.95 13.82 -7.57
CA PHE A 163 -10.34 13.38 -7.40
C PHE A 163 -10.63 12.05 -8.10
N TYR A 164 -10.10 11.85 -9.31
CA TYR A 164 -10.33 10.63 -10.09
C TYR A 164 -9.50 9.43 -9.60
N PHE A 165 -8.40 9.70 -8.91
CA PHE A 165 -7.59 8.70 -8.20
C PHE A 165 -8.23 8.28 -6.87
N ALA A 166 -9.54 8.04 -6.86
CA ALA A 166 -10.33 7.57 -5.72
C ALA A 166 -9.73 6.27 -5.11
N PRO A 167 -10.04 5.91 -3.84
CA PRO A 167 -9.39 4.81 -3.13
C PRO A 167 -9.67 3.48 -3.83
N ARG A 168 -8.76 3.14 -4.74
CA ARG A 168 -8.68 1.91 -5.50
C ARG A 168 -7.60 1.11 -4.83
N GLY A 169 -7.93 -0.07 -4.35
CA GLY A 169 -7.02 -0.85 -3.55
C GLY A 169 -7.10 -2.32 -3.88
N LEU A 170 -5.96 -2.87 -4.28
CA LEU A 170 -5.65 -4.28 -4.02
C LEU A 170 -5.87 -4.59 -2.53
N ILE A 171 -5.51 -3.65 -1.64
CA ILE A 171 -5.69 -3.77 -0.19
C ILE A 171 -7.17 -3.89 0.20
N SER A 172 -8.06 -3.01 -0.29
CA SER A 172 -9.49 -3.06 0.07
C SER A 172 -10.16 -4.36 -0.37
N ILE A 173 -9.77 -4.86 -1.55
CA ILE A 173 -10.28 -6.12 -2.09
C ILE A 173 -9.73 -7.31 -1.26
N LEU A 174 -8.44 -7.30 -0.93
CA LEU A 174 -7.83 -8.30 -0.04
C LEU A 174 -8.46 -8.30 1.35
N LEU A 175 -8.71 -7.12 1.93
CA LEU A 175 -9.37 -6.99 3.23
C LEU A 175 -10.75 -7.62 3.18
N PHE A 176 -11.54 -7.33 2.14
CA PHE A 176 -12.84 -7.95 1.95
C PHE A 176 -12.77 -9.47 1.81
N LEU A 177 -11.87 -9.98 0.96
CA LEU A 177 -11.67 -11.43 0.76
C LEU A 177 -11.16 -12.14 2.03
N SER A 178 -10.55 -11.40 2.96
CA SER A 178 -10.08 -11.94 4.24
C SER A 178 -11.18 -12.04 5.30
N ILE A 179 -12.37 -11.46 5.08
CA ILE A 179 -13.48 -11.51 6.05
C ILE A 179 -14.18 -12.89 5.94
N PRO A 180 -14.32 -13.65 7.04
CA PRO A 180 -15.06 -14.91 7.03
C PRO A 180 -16.53 -14.71 6.68
N THR A 181 -17.10 -15.61 5.88
CA THR A 181 -18.52 -15.57 5.44
C THR A 181 -19.54 -15.50 6.59
N SER A 182 -19.18 -16.02 7.76
CA SER A 182 -20.02 -16.01 8.98
C SER A 182 -20.20 -14.62 9.60
N ASN A 183 -19.27 -13.69 9.35
CA ASN A 183 -19.25 -12.38 9.98
C ASN A 183 -19.73 -11.27 9.05
N LEU A 184 -20.20 -11.62 7.84
CA LEU A 184 -20.76 -10.64 6.91
C LEU A 184 -22.19 -10.29 7.31
N LEU A 185 -22.44 -8.99 7.41
CA LEU A 185 -23.78 -8.44 7.53
C LEU A 185 -24.58 -8.83 6.27
N PRO A 186 -25.87 -9.18 6.39
CA PRO A 186 -26.72 -9.54 5.24
C PRO A 186 -26.83 -8.45 4.16
N VAL A 187 -26.53 -7.20 4.53
CA VAL A 187 -26.51 -6.04 3.63
C VAL A 187 -25.18 -5.95 2.86
N LEU A 188 -24.07 -6.42 3.45
CA LEU A 188 -22.74 -6.39 2.87
C LEU A 188 -22.45 -7.73 2.17
N ASN A 189 -23.09 -7.93 1.02
CA ASN A 189 -22.92 -9.14 0.23
C ASN A 189 -21.75 -8.99 -0.77
N LYS A 190 -21.26 -10.13 -1.27
CA LYS A 190 -20.22 -10.18 -2.32
C LYS A 190 -20.57 -9.33 -3.53
N ALA A 191 -21.84 -9.40 -3.98
CA ALA A 191 -22.38 -8.57 -5.06
C ALA A 191 -22.12 -7.07 -4.88
N LEU A 192 -22.43 -6.52 -3.69
CA LEU A 192 -22.26 -5.10 -3.39
C LEU A 192 -20.79 -4.67 -3.53
N VAL A 193 -19.89 -5.44 -2.93
CA VAL A 193 -18.46 -5.11 -2.92
C VAL A 193 -17.88 -5.22 -4.33
N THR A 194 -18.22 -6.27 -5.06
CA THR A 194 -17.83 -6.44 -6.46
C THR A 194 -18.31 -5.28 -7.34
N GLN A 195 -19.57 -4.84 -7.19
CA GLN A 195 -20.12 -3.69 -7.92
C GLN A 195 -19.37 -2.39 -7.59
N ILE A 196 -19.09 -2.12 -6.32
CA ILE A 196 -18.30 -0.95 -5.90
C ILE A 196 -16.90 -0.99 -6.55
N ILE A 197 -16.27 -2.16 -6.55
CA ILE A 197 -14.96 -2.39 -7.17
C ILE A 197 -15.02 -2.32 -8.69
N ILE A 198 -16.10 -2.62 -9.38
CA ILE A 198 -16.11 -2.43 -10.84
C ILE A 198 -16.33 -0.96 -11.17
N ILE A 199 -17.33 -0.33 -10.55
CA ILE A 199 -17.75 1.04 -10.90
C ILE A 199 -16.62 2.04 -10.68
N SER A 200 -15.94 2.06 -9.52
CA SER A 200 -14.83 3.03 -9.38
C SER A 200 -13.57 2.68 -10.23
N CYS A 201 -13.49 1.50 -10.87
CA CYS A 201 -12.38 1.08 -11.74
C CYS A 201 -12.61 1.71 -13.10
N LEU A 202 -13.86 1.63 -13.57
CA LEU A 202 -14.35 2.37 -14.74
C LEU A 202 -14.20 3.88 -14.53
N MET A 203 -14.56 4.41 -13.36
CA MET A 203 -14.38 5.84 -13.07
C MET A 203 -12.90 6.27 -13.10
N MET A 204 -11.99 5.45 -12.57
CA MET A 204 -10.54 5.74 -12.63
C MET A 204 -10.02 5.66 -14.06
N MET A 205 -10.42 4.64 -14.83
CA MET A 205 -10.07 4.51 -16.25
C MET A 205 -10.51 5.75 -17.04
N TYR A 206 -11.75 6.19 -16.82
CA TYR A 206 -12.27 7.42 -17.42
C TYR A 206 -11.43 8.63 -17.03
N GLY A 207 -11.13 8.80 -15.74
CA GLY A 207 -10.31 9.92 -15.26
C GLY A 207 -8.88 9.93 -15.82
N MET A 208 -8.25 8.77 -15.98
CA MET A 208 -6.92 8.65 -16.58
C MET A 208 -6.94 8.94 -18.09
N MET A 209 -7.97 8.51 -18.81
CA MET A 209 -8.12 8.78 -20.24
C MET A 209 -8.43 10.26 -20.53
N SER A 210 -9.22 10.90 -19.66
CA SER A 210 -9.55 12.32 -19.79
C SER A 210 -8.43 13.25 -19.35
N TYR A 211 -7.48 12.77 -18.55
CA TYR A 211 -6.35 13.56 -18.08
C TYR A 211 -5.18 13.52 -19.09
N LYS A 212 -4.85 14.67 -19.70
CA LYS A 212 -3.59 14.83 -20.44
C LYS A 212 -2.49 15.22 -19.45
N PRO A 213 -1.35 14.51 -19.39
CA PRO A 213 -0.25 14.92 -18.53
C PRO A 213 0.22 16.32 -18.94
N GLN A 214 0.22 17.25 -17.99
CA GLN A 214 0.98 18.49 -18.12
C GLN A 214 2.45 18.09 -18.20
N ILE A 215 3.04 18.23 -19.39
CA ILE A 215 4.48 18.10 -19.59
C ILE A 215 5.08 19.27 -18.81
N GLU A 216 5.63 18.98 -17.64
CA GLU A 216 6.41 19.94 -16.87
C GLU A 216 7.72 20.17 -17.64
N ILE A 217 7.72 21.18 -18.51
CA ILE A 217 8.93 21.69 -19.14
C ILE A 217 9.73 22.33 -18.00
N GLN A 218 10.69 21.58 -17.46
CA GLN A 218 11.71 22.13 -16.57
C GLN A 218 12.48 23.20 -17.34
N SER A 219 12.24 24.47 -17.02
CA SER A 219 13.05 25.63 -17.41
C SER A 219 14.08 25.93 -16.34
#